data_AF-A0A953F072-F1
#
_entry.id   AF-A0A953F072-F1
#
_cell.length_a   1.000
_cell.length_b   1.000
_cell.length_c   1.000
_cell.angle_alpha   90.00
_cell.angle_beta   90.00
_cell.angle_gamma   90.00
#
_symmetry.space_group_name_H-M   'P 1'
#
loop_
_entity.id
_entity.type
_entity.pdbx_description
1 polymer ?
#
loop_
_entity_poly.entity_id
_entity_poly.type
_entity_poly.pdbx_seq_one_letter_code
_entity_poly.pdbx_strand_id
1 'polypeptide(L)'
;MCTQLASACARNGMRCAVTLSMVLAALASSTTVLAGVIPIAPPPSVLPGVLESNTDAYRFDEQQVLLGVAVAVDIATPGLYDNSNPDDPGVIPAGTWVRSYFLHRDPVGSAFGVVTGTVISPTKVLGIIFSDANLDATDPLVGALGTTYPTGTGFRGMEIPFIITPDEIFWDGNQVTVSFESDAALVVDQIRVLAEIPEPASATITLSGCFALGWAARRRARRLAA
;
A
#
# COMPACT_ATOMS: atom_id res chain seq x y z
N MET A 1 -38.48 62.31 36.29
CA MET A 1 -39.07 61.19 37.05
C MET A 1 -39.53 60.18 36.02
N CYS A 2 -38.79 59.10 35.78
CA CYS A 2 -38.68 57.88 36.60
C CYS A 2 -39.47 56.77 35.89
N THR A 3 -38.77 55.68 35.51
CA THR A 3 -39.23 54.25 35.55
C THR A 3 -40.48 53.83 34.74
N GLN A 4 -40.61 52.65 34.11
CA GLN A 4 -39.80 51.47 33.83
C GLN A 4 -40.76 50.46 33.11
N LEU A 5 -40.22 49.36 32.57
CA LEU A 5 -40.87 48.06 32.26
C LEU A 5 -41.68 47.97 30.94
N ALA A 6 -41.72 46.86 30.20
CA ALA A 6 -40.89 45.67 29.99
C ALA A 6 -41.66 44.79 28.98
N SER A 7 -40.92 44.10 28.12
CA SER A 7 -41.27 42.81 27.48
C SER A 7 -42.36 42.77 26.40
N ALA A 8 -42.00 42.37 25.18
CA ALA A 8 -42.07 40.96 24.78
C ALA A 8 -41.85 40.75 23.26
N CYS A 9 -41.24 39.61 22.93
CA CYS A 9 -41.39 38.87 21.68
C CYS A 9 -40.63 39.37 20.44
N ALA A 10 -39.29 39.35 20.50
CA ALA A 10 -38.45 39.21 19.32
C ALA A 10 -38.62 37.78 18.76
N ARG A 11 -39.48 37.69 17.74
CA ARG A 11 -39.80 36.49 16.96
C ARG A 11 -38.61 36.09 16.08
N ASN A 12 -38.20 34.84 16.25
CA ASN A 12 -37.91 33.84 15.22
C ASN A 12 -37.23 34.29 13.92
N GLY A 13 -35.98 33.85 13.73
CA GLY A 13 -35.37 33.81 12.41
C GLY A 13 -33.93 33.31 12.35
N MET A 14 -33.42 32.62 13.37
CA MET A 14 -32.05 32.09 13.34
C MET A 14 -32.02 30.77 12.57
N ARG A 15 -31.91 30.86 11.25
CA ARG A 15 -31.54 29.71 10.39
C ARG A 15 -30.08 29.37 10.66
N CYS A 16 -29.86 28.48 11.62
CA CYS A 16 -28.58 27.82 11.81
C CYS A 16 -28.47 26.69 10.78
N ALA A 17 -28.05 27.03 9.56
CA ALA A 17 -27.73 26.03 8.55
C ALA A 17 -26.34 25.45 8.88
N VAL A 18 -26.32 24.32 9.59
CA VAL A 18 -25.12 23.50 9.73
C VAL A 18 -24.98 22.71 8.44
N THR A 19 -24.22 23.25 7.48
CA THR A 19 -23.80 22.49 6.29
C THR A 19 -22.72 21.49 6.71
N LEU A 20 -23.10 20.22 6.84
CA LEU A 20 -22.18 19.11 7.03
C LEU A 20 -21.50 18.81 5.68
N SER A 21 -20.38 19.47 5.38
CA SER A 21 -19.50 19.04 4.28
C SER A 21 -18.73 17.80 4.72
N MET A 22 -19.12 16.62 4.23
CA MET A 22 -18.25 15.45 4.23
C MET A 22 -17.12 15.70 3.23
N VAL A 23 -15.97 16.17 3.70
CA VAL A 23 -14.75 16.22 2.89
C VAL A 23 -14.09 14.84 2.99
N LEU A 24 -14.41 13.95 2.05
CA LEU A 24 -13.69 12.70 1.87
C LEU A 24 -12.40 13.00 1.10
N ALA A 25 -11.34 13.36 1.81
CA ALA A 25 -10.01 13.47 1.23
C ALA A 25 -9.32 12.10 1.28
N ALA A 26 -9.66 11.22 0.33
CA ALA A 26 -8.84 10.05 0.05
C ALA A 26 -7.67 10.51 -0.84
N LEU A 27 -6.55 10.88 -0.23
CA LEU A 27 -5.28 11.00 -0.95
C LEU A 27 -4.80 9.58 -1.19
N ALA A 28 -4.98 9.07 -2.41
CA ALA A 28 -4.33 7.86 -2.85
C ALA A 28 -2.82 8.11 -2.81
N SER A 29 -2.11 7.60 -1.80
CA SER A 29 -0.65 7.55 -1.84
C SER A 29 -0.25 6.45 -2.81
N SER A 30 -0.11 6.82 -4.08
CA SER A 30 0.40 5.94 -5.11
C SER A 30 1.86 5.63 -4.84
N THR A 31 2.29 4.38 -5.04
CA THR A 31 3.73 4.09 -5.19
C THR A 31 4.28 4.85 -6.38
N THR A 32 5.49 5.40 -6.25
CA THR A 32 6.22 5.96 -7.39
C THR A 32 7.11 4.88 -7.98
N VAL A 33 7.11 4.73 -9.31
CA VAL A 33 8.02 3.81 -10.00
C VAL A 33 9.14 4.63 -10.61
N LEU A 34 10.40 4.23 -10.37
CA LEU A 34 11.57 4.99 -10.81
C LEU A 34 12.12 4.51 -12.16
N ALA A 35 12.12 3.20 -12.44
CA ALA A 35 12.56 2.59 -13.70
C ALA A 35 12.19 1.10 -13.75
N GLY A 36 12.15 0.51 -14.95
CA GLY A 36 12.13 -0.95 -15.19
C GLY A 36 10.86 -1.71 -14.79
N VAL A 37 9.90 -1.02 -14.14
CA VAL A 37 8.59 -1.56 -13.80
C VAL A 37 7.51 -0.66 -14.43
N ILE A 38 6.44 -1.25 -14.95
CA ILE A 38 5.31 -0.53 -15.50
C ILE A 38 4.13 -0.64 -14.52
N PRO A 39 3.64 0.49 -13.98
CA PRO A 39 2.43 0.48 -13.17
C PRO A 39 1.20 0.23 -14.06
N ILE A 40 0.40 -0.76 -13.70
CA ILE A 40 -0.86 -1.12 -14.36
C ILE A 40 -2.00 -1.22 -13.34
N ALA A 41 -3.24 -1.22 -13.82
CA ALA A 41 -4.37 -1.66 -13.02
C ALA A 41 -4.29 -3.18 -12.78
N PRO A 42 -4.92 -3.72 -11.73
CA PRO A 42 -4.96 -5.17 -11.50
C PRO A 42 -5.41 -5.92 -12.76
N PRO A 43 -4.56 -6.80 -13.32
CA PRO A 43 -4.92 -7.54 -14.52
C PRO A 43 -5.94 -8.63 -14.16
N PRO A 44 -6.73 -9.13 -15.12
CA PRO A 44 -7.61 -10.29 -14.87
C PRO A 44 -6.85 -11.56 -14.45
N SER A 45 -5.57 -11.67 -14.80
CA SER A 45 -4.74 -12.85 -14.53
C SER A 45 -3.25 -12.49 -14.56
N VAL A 46 -2.50 -13.16 -13.68
CA VAL A 46 -1.03 -13.23 -13.68
C VAL A 46 -0.55 -14.69 -13.75
N LEU A 47 -1.36 -15.56 -14.33
CA LEU A 47 -0.95 -16.92 -14.70
C LEU A 47 0.18 -16.88 -15.74
N PRO A 48 1.10 -17.87 -15.74
CA PRO A 48 2.15 -17.97 -16.75
C PRO A 48 1.60 -17.89 -18.18
N GLY A 49 2.25 -17.10 -19.03
CA GLY A 49 1.88 -16.91 -20.43
C GLY A 49 0.71 -15.96 -20.66
N VAL A 50 0.25 -15.22 -19.64
CA VAL A 50 -0.90 -14.30 -19.78
C VAL A 50 -0.49 -12.83 -19.82
N LEU A 51 0.46 -12.42 -18.98
CA LEU A 51 0.94 -11.04 -18.89
C LEU A 51 2.45 -10.98 -19.21
N GLU A 52 2.81 -11.44 -20.40
CA GLU A 52 4.20 -11.56 -20.83
C GLU A 52 4.78 -10.25 -21.38
N SER A 53 6.06 -10.00 -21.12
CA SER A 53 6.89 -9.00 -21.79
C SER A 53 8.34 -9.49 -21.85
N ASN A 54 9.15 -9.07 -22.82
CA ASN A 54 10.59 -9.36 -22.81
C ASN A 54 11.42 -8.24 -22.17
N THR A 55 10.82 -7.08 -21.95
CA THR A 55 11.52 -5.87 -21.55
C THR A 55 11.02 -5.27 -20.25
N ASP A 56 9.83 -5.68 -19.81
CA ASP A 56 9.13 -5.02 -18.71
C ASP A 56 8.78 -6.00 -17.60
N ALA A 57 8.87 -5.52 -16.37
CA ALA A 57 8.13 -6.04 -15.25
C ALA A 57 6.88 -5.17 -15.02
N TYR A 58 5.83 -5.75 -14.48
CA TYR A 58 4.58 -5.06 -14.17
C TYR A 58 4.41 -4.91 -12.67
N ARG A 59 3.72 -3.84 -12.27
CA ARG A 59 3.29 -3.64 -10.90
C ARG A 59 1.86 -3.16 -10.81
N PHE A 60 1.10 -3.69 -9.87
CA PHE A 60 -0.27 -3.24 -9.59
C PHE A 60 -0.57 -3.22 -8.09
N ASP A 61 -1.50 -2.36 -7.68
CA ASP A 61 -2.05 -2.34 -6.32
C ASP A 61 -3.05 -3.49 -6.16
N GLU A 62 -2.95 -4.28 -5.10
CA GLU A 62 -3.85 -5.40 -4.88
C GLU A 62 -5.05 -5.02 -4.01
N GLN A 63 -4.84 -4.92 -2.70
CA GLN A 63 -5.86 -4.58 -1.73
C GLN A 63 -5.32 -3.69 -0.62
N GLN A 64 -6.23 -3.02 0.06
CA GLN A 64 -6.01 -2.44 1.38
C GLN A 64 -6.99 -3.12 2.34
N VAL A 65 -6.46 -3.83 3.34
CA VAL A 65 -7.27 -4.73 4.17
C VAL A 65 -6.74 -4.80 5.60
N LEU A 66 -7.66 -5.06 6.53
CA LEU A 66 -7.32 -5.44 7.90
C LEU A 66 -7.05 -6.95 7.93
N LEU A 67 -5.84 -7.35 8.29
CA LEU A 67 -5.48 -8.75 8.36
C LEU A 67 -6.32 -9.48 9.41
N GLY A 68 -7.14 -10.45 8.98
CA GLY A 68 -7.93 -11.30 9.88
C GLY A 68 -7.10 -12.38 10.58
N VAL A 69 -5.94 -12.71 10.00
CA VAL A 69 -4.98 -13.71 10.49
C VAL A 69 -3.57 -13.15 10.38
N ALA A 70 -2.63 -13.72 11.11
CA ALA A 70 -1.22 -13.36 10.95
C ALA A 70 -0.72 -13.83 9.57
N VAL A 71 0.11 -13.02 8.93
CA VAL A 71 0.67 -13.29 7.60
C VAL A 71 2.17 -13.48 7.73
N ALA A 72 2.69 -14.61 7.24
CA ALA A 72 4.12 -14.84 7.12
C ALA A 72 4.69 -14.04 5.94
N VAL A 73 5.90 -13.53 6.10
CA VAL A 73 6.68 -12.84 5.06
C VAL A 73 8.06 -13.49 4.96
N ASP A 74 8.62 -13.52 3.76
CA ASP A 74 9.95 -14.08 3.51
C ASP A 74 11.06 -13.11 3.94
N ILE A 75 10.80 -11.80 3.86
CA ILE A 75 11.71 -10.75 4.30
C ILE A 75 10.97 -9.78 5.23
N ALA A 76 11.44 -9.67 6.47
CA ALA A 76 10.85 -8.83 7.51
C ALA A 76 11.64 -7.55 7.79
N THR A 77 12.94 -7.53 7.48
CA THR A 77 13.80 -6.36 7.72
C THR A 77 14.42 -5.80 6.43
N PRO A 78 14.75 -4.49 6.41
CA PRO A 78 15.47 -3.90 5.28
C PRO A 78 16.86 -4.51 5.10
N GLY A 79 17.26 -4.74 3.85
CA GLY A 79 18.53 -5.36 3.50
C GLY A 79 18.68 -5.65 2.01
N LEU A 80 19.82 -6.23 1.66
CA LEU A 80 20.05 -6.89 0.37
C LEU A 80 19.83 -8.38 0.57
N TYR A 81 18.98 -8.97 -0.27
CA TYR A 81 18.65 -10.38 -0.28
C TYR A 81 19.00 -10.96 -1.63
N ASP A 82 19.85 -11.98 -1.58
CA ASP A 82 20.49 -12.63 -2.72
C ASP A 82 20.86 -14.08 -2.33
N ASN A 83 21.66 -14.76 -3.15
CA ASN A 83 22.09 -16.13 -2.89
C ASN A 83 22.89 -16.33 -1.60
N SER A 84 23.55 -15.28 -1.09
CA SER A 84 24.34 -15.31 0.15
C SER A 84 23.52 -14.94 1.40
N ASN A 85 22.38 -14.27 1.20
CA ASN A 85 21.44 -13.85 2.23
C ASN A 85 19.99 -14.04 1.73
N PRO A 86 19.47 -15.28 1.72
CA PRO A 86 18.24 -15.60 0.99
C PRO A 86 16.98 -14.96 1.53
N ASP A 87 16.85 -14.91 2.86
CA ASP A 87 15.61 -14.59 3.53
C ASP A 87 15.85 -14.00 4.92
N ASP A 88 14.80 -13.37 5.45
CA ASP A 88 14.69 -12.98 6.86
C ASP A 88 13.23 -13.17 7.28
N PRO A 89 12.83 -14.42 7.56
CA PRO A 89 11.43 -14.75 7.75
C PRO A 89 10.82 -14.01 8.94
N GLY A 90 9.61 -13.49 8.75
CA GLY A 90 8.87 -12.81 9.81
C GLY A 90 7.36 -12.99 9.71
N VAL A 91 6.66 -12.31 10.62
CA VAL A 91 5.21 -12.41 10.73
C VAL A 91 4.62 -11.02 10.96
N ILE A 92 3.67 -10.64 10.11
CA ILE A 92 2.80 -9.49 10.33
C ILE A 92 1.59 -9.98 11.14
N PRO A 93 1.33 -9.44 12.35
CA PRO A 93 0.27 -9.95 13.20
C PRO A 93 -1.13 -9.64 12.65
N ALA A 94 -2.09 -10.49 13.00
CA ALA A 94 -3.51 -10.21 12.77
C ALA A 94 -3.92 -8.89 13.42
N GLY A 95 -4.90 -8.20 12.83
CA GLY A 95 -5.33 -6.87 13.25
C GLY A 95 -4.47 -5.73 12.72
N THR A 96 -3.48 -6.03 11.87
CA THR A 96 -2.69 -5.00 11.17
C THR A 96 -3.40 -4.55 9.91
N TRP A 97 -3.52 -3.23 9.71
CA TRP A 97 -3.95 -2.66 8.43
C TRP A 97 -2.78 -2.65 7.45
N VAL A 98 -2.96 -3.31 6.31
CA VAL A 98 -1.94 -3.40 5.27
C VAL A 98 -2.47 -2.93 3.93
N ARG A 99 -1.58 -2.36 3.12
CA ARG A 99 -1.72 -2.27 1.67
C ARG A 99 -0.84 -3.32 1.03
N SER A 100 -1.35 -4.02 0.03
CA SER A 100 -0.60 -4.96 -0.77
C SER A 100 -0.41 -4.43 -2.18
N TYR A 101 0.78 -4.60 -2.73
CA TYR A 101 1.04 -4.42 -4.15
C TYR A 101 1.94 -5.52 -4.66
N PHE A 102 1.77 -5.82 -5.94
CA PHE A 102 2.37 -6.98 -6.59
C PHE A 102 3.31 -6.53 -7.69
N LEU A 103 4.46 -7.18 -7.79
CA LEU A 103 5.39 -7.08 -8.91
C LEU A 103 5.37 -8.43 -9.63
N HIS A 104 5.40 -8.38 -10.96
CA HIS A 104 5.27 -9.55 -11.80
C HIS A 104 6.17 -9.44 -13.03
N ARG A 105 6.93 -10.49 -13.30
CA ARG A 105 7.73 -10.67 -14.50
C ARG A 105 7.35 -12.01 -15.13
N ASP A 106 7.05 -11.97 -16.42
CA ASP A 106 6.79 -13.16 -17.24
C ASP A 106 7.43 -12.94 -18.62
N PRO A 107 8.57 -13.57 -18.96
CA PRO A 107 9.19 -13.44 -20.26
C PRO A 107 8.32 -14.06 -21.36
N VAL A 108 8.34 -13.48 -22.57
CA VAL A 108 7.71 -14.15 -23.72
C VAL A 108 8.56 -15.35 -24.12
N GLY A 109 8.05 -16.55 -23.81
CA GLY A 109 8.79 -17.80 -24.05
C GLY A 109 10.10 -17.89 -23.24
N SER A 110 11.14 -18.48 -23.84
CA SER A 110 12.43 -18.74 -23.16
C SER A 110 13.43 -17.57 -23.28
N ALA A 111 12.96 -16.34 -23.09
CA ALA A 111 13.80 -15.16 -23.26
C ALA A 111 14.69 -14.94 -22.04
N PHE A 112 16.00 -15.07 -22.24
CA PHE A 112 17.01 -14.74 -21.24
C PHE A 112 17.14 -13.22 -21.11
N GLY A 113 17.12 -12.71 -19.89
CA GLY A 113 17.39 -11.29 -19.67
C GLY A 113 17.16 -10.83 -18.24
N VAL A 114 17.84 -9.74 -17.90
CA VAL A 114 17.70 -9.08 -16.62
C VAL A 114 16.78 -7.88 -16.77
N VAL A 115 15.74 -7.81 -15.93
CA VAL A 115 14.91 -6.63 -15.76
C VAL A 115 15.06 -6.14 -14.33
N THR A 116 15.76 -5.02 -14.16
CA THR A 116 15.89 -4.35 -12.86
C THR A 116 14.84 -3.25 -12.74
N GLY A 117 14.06 -3.32 -11.67
CA GLY A 117 12.97 -2.42 -11.38
C GLY A 117 13.04 -1.81 -9.99
N THR A 118 12.65 -0.54 -9.85
CA THR A 118 12.57 0.11 -8.53
C THR A 118 11.19 0.70 -8.28
N VAL A 119 10.60 0.33 -7.15
CA VAL A 119 9.31 0.82 -6.65
C VAL A 119 9.52 1.52 -5.31
N ILE A 120 9.05 2.76 -5.21
CA ILE A 120 9.00 3.51 -3.95
C ILE A 120 7.61 3.36 -3.35
N SER A 121 7.54 2.73 -2.19
CA SER A 121 6.39 2.77 -1.30
C SER A 121 6.32 4.15 -0.61
N PRO A 122 5.16 4.81 -0.60
CA PRO A 122 4.95 6.07 0.11
C PRO A 122 4.78 5.87 1.62
N THR A 123 4.68 4.63 2.07
CA THR A 123 4.59 4.22 3.47
C THR A 123 5.58 3.12 3.76
N LYS A 124 5.85 2.93 5.05
CA LYS A 124 6.74 1.88 5.54
C LYS A 124 6.31 0.52 5.03
N VAL A 125 7.23 -0.19 4.40
CA VAL A 125 7.05 -1.60 4.06
C VAL A 125 7.16 -2.42 5.36
N LEU A 126 6.25 -3.37 5.51
CA LEU A 126 6.14 -4.26 6.65
C LEU A 126 6.78 -5.62 6.39
N GLY A 127 6.81 -6.02 5.12
CA GLY A 127 7.52 -7.21 4.68
C GLY A 127 7.31 -7.49 3.19
N ILE A 128 8.14 -8.38 2.67
CA ILE A 128 8.15 -8.82 1.28
C ILE A 128 7.93 -10.34 1.24
N ILE A 129 7.11 -10.78 0.30
CA ILE A 129 6.76 -12.17 0.06
C ILE A 129 7.16 -12.50 -1.37
N PHE A 130 7.93 -13.57 -1.55
CA PHE A 130 8.39 -14.04 -2.85
C PHE A 130 8.40 -15.56 -2.98
N SER A 131 8.23 -16.34 -1.90
CA SER A 131 8.20 -17.81 -2.01
C SER A 131 6.84 -18.32 -2.47
N ASP A 132 6.83 -19.42 -3.25
CA ASP A 132 5.65 -20.19 -3.65
C ASP A 132 4.58 -20.26 -2.55
N ALA A 133 4.97 -20.82 -1.41
CA ALA A 133 4.07 -21.15 -0.32
C ALA A 133 3.44 -19.90 0.31
N ASN A 134 4.23 -18.85 0.52
CA ASN A 134 3.75 -17.62 1.12
C ASN A 134 2.93 -16.78 0.14
N LEU A 135 3.27 -16.78 -1.15
CA LEU A 135 2.46 -16.15 -2.19
C LEU A 135 1.09 -16.83 -2.30
N ASP A 136 1.07 -18.16 -2.37
CA ASP A 136 -0.16 -18.96 -2.43
C ASP A 136 -1.06 -18.76 -1.20
N ALA A 137 -0.46 -18.77 -0.01
CA ALA A 137 -1.19 -18.56 1.25
C ALA A 137 -1.81 -17.15 1.34
N THR A 138 -1.20 -16.16 0.68
CA THR A 138 -1.62 -14.76 0.79
C THR A 138 -2.48 -14.26 -0.36
N ASP A 139 -2.53 -14.96 -1.50
CA ASP A 139 -3.43 -14.63 -2.62
C ASP A 139 -4.88 -14.40 -2.18
N PRO A 140 -5.54 -15.28 -1.39
CA PRO A 140 -6.93 -15.07 -0.98
C PRO A 140 -7.09 -14.01 0.13
N LEU A 141 -6.00 -13.57 0.76
CA LEU A 141 -6.04 -12.69 1.93
C LEU A 141 -5.86 -11.21 1.56
N VAL A 142 -4.93 -10.95 0.63
CA VAL A 142 -4.45 -9.60 0.29
C VAL A 142 -4.33 -9.38 -1.22
N GLY A 143 -4.59 -10.40 -2.04
CA GLY A 143 -4.55 -10.34 -3.50
C GLY A 143 -5.70 -9.52 -4.09
N ALA A 144 -5.47 -8.96 -5.27
CA ALA A 144 -6.42 -8.11 -5.97
C ALA A 144 -7.71 -8.86 -6.30
N LEU A 145 -8.86 -8.26 -6.01
CA LEU A 145 -10.15 -8.84 -6.37
C LEU A 145 -10.30 -8.90 -7.89
N GLY A 146 -10.61 -10.08 -8.41
CA GLY A 146 -10.80 -10.31 -9.85
C GLY A 146 -9.51 -10.62 -10.61
N THR A 147 -8.35 -10.64 -9.96
CA THR A 147 -7.11 -11.15 -10.53
C THR A 147 -6.97 -12.64 -10.22
N THR A 148 -6.68 -13.43 -11.25
CA THR A 148 -6.35 -14.86 -11.09
C THR A 148 -4.85 -15.02 -10.86
N TYR A 149 -4.48 -15.64 -9.75
CA TYR A 149 -3.09 -15.93 -9.38
C TYR A 149 -2.75 -17.40 -9.66
N PRO A 150 -1.46 -17.73 -9.91
CA PRO A 150 -1.02 -19.11 -10.13
C PRO A 150 -0.93 -19.94 -8.84
N THR A 151 -1.94 -19.84 -7.97
CA THR A 151 -1.98 -20.53 -6.68
C THR A 151 -1.85 -22.05 -6.86
N GLY A 152 -0.91 -22.68 -6.14
CA GLY A 152 -0.62 -24.10 -6.23
C GLY A 152 0.29 -24.49 -7.39
N THR A 153 0.83 -23.51 -8.13
CA THR A 153 1.84 -23.72 -9.17
C THR A 153 3.21 -23.67 -8.51
N GLY A 154 4.03 -24.70 -8.68
CA GLY A 154 5.40 -24.68 -8.18
C GLY A 154 6.31 -23.78 -9.01
N PHE A 155 7.41 -23.34 -8.39
CA PHE A 155 8.45 -22.49 -8.97
C PHE A 155 8.00 -21.07 -9.31
N ARG A 156 6.93 -20.58 -8.67
CA ARG A 156 6.47 -19.19 -8.68
C ARG A 156 7.37 -18.33 -7.78
N GLY A 157 7.47 -17.05 -8.13
CA GLY A 157 8.13 -16.10 -7.25
C GLY A 157 9.63 -16.03 -7.54
N MET A 158 10.43 -15.63 -6.57
CA MET A 158 11.85 -15.37 -6.82
C MET A 158 12.71 -16.60 -6.56
N GLU A 159 13.76 -16.75 -7.34
CA GLU A 159 14.64 -17.92 -7.35
C GLU A 159 15.82 -17.75 -6.39
N ILE A 160 15.56 -17.20 -5.20
CA ILE A 160 16.58 -16.99 -4.16
C ILE A 160 16.56 -18.18 -3.18
N PRO A 161 17.68 -18.88 -2.87
CA PRO A 161 19.09 -18.60 -3.23
C PRO A 161 19.64 -19.45 -4.39
N PHE A 162 18.89 -19.64 -5.47
CA PHE A 162 19.33 -20.50 -6.56
C PHE A 162 20.52 -19.86 -7.32
N ILE A 163 21.66 -20.56 -7.29
CA ILE A 163 22.96 -19.99 -7.70
C ILE A 163 23.03 -19.66 -9.19
N ILE A 164 22.23 -20.31 -10.03
CA ILE A 164 22.33 -20.16 -11.48
C ILE A 164 21.55 -18.96 -12.03
N THR A 165 20.58 -18.43 -11.26
CA THR A 165 19.76 -17.26 -11.63
C THR A 165 19.70 -16.29 -10.45
N PRO A 166 20.68 -15.37 -10.29
CA PRO A 166 20.73 -14.50 -9.12
C PRO A 166 19.68 -13.38 -9.23
N ASP A 167 18.46 -13.73 -8.91
CA ASP A 167 17.44 -12.80 -8.47
C ASP A 167 17.93 -12.03 -7.22
N GLU A 168 17.61 -10.73 -7.16
CA GLU A 168 18.01 -9.88 -6.05
C GLU A 168 16.87 -8.96 -5.59
N ILE A 169 16.73 -8.82 -4.28
CA ILE A 169 15.84 -7.84 -3.66
C ILE A 169 16.66 -6.95 -2.75
N PHE A 170 16.62 -5.64 -3.01
CA PHE A 170 17.13 -4.63 -2.09
C PHE A 170 15.96 -3.79 -1.55
N TRP A 171 15.90 -3.63 -0.23
CA TRP A 171 14.88 -2.82 0.43
C TRP A 171 15.47 -1.95 1.53
N ASP A 172 15.16 -0.65 1.53
CA ASP A 172 15.70 0.34 2.49
C ASP A 172 14.69 0.85 3.54
N GLY A 173 13.50 0.25 3.62
CA GLY A 173 12.38 0.68 4.45
C GLY A 173 11.18 1.18 3.62
N ASN A 174 11.42 2.00 2.60
CA ASN A 174 10.35 2.55 1.74
C ASN A 174 10.59 2.29 0.25
N GLN A 175 11.83 2.09 -0.18
CA GLN A 175 12.17 1.77 -1.56
C GLN A 175 12.49 0.29 -1.68
N VAL A 176 11.79 -0.39 -2.59
CA VAL A 176 12.06 -1.78 -2.97
C VAL A 176 12.62 -1.76 -4.39
N THR A 177 13.86 -2.20 -4.53
CA THR A 177 14.53 -2.45 -5.80
C THR A 177 14.61 -3.95 -5.99
N VAL A 178 14.23 -4.42 -7.18
CA VAL A 178 14.21 -5.82 -7.54
C VAL A 178 14.99 -6.00 -8.83
N SER A 179 15.84 -7.00 -8.90
CA SER A 179 16.40 -7.50 -10.14
C SER A 179 15.78 -8.86 -10.42
N PHE A 180 15.01 -8.94 -11.51
CA PHE A 180 14.49 -10.19 -12.05
C PHE A 180 15.48 -10.70 -13.09
N GLU A 181 16.10 -11.85 -12.83
CA GLU A 181 16.98 -12.51 -13.79
C GLU A 181 16.34 -13.80 -14.29
N SER A 182 15.72 -13.74 -15.47
CA SER A 182 15.11 -14.92 -16.05
C SER A 182 16.14 -15.68 -16.91
N ASP A 183 16.45 -16.91 -16.52
CA ASP A 183 17.24 -17.88 -17.32
C ASP A 183 16.45 -19.17 -17.65
N ALA A 184 15.41 -19.52 -16.89
CA ALA A 184 14.59 -20.70 -17.19
C ALA A 184 13.21 -20.37 -17.76
N ALA A 185 12.89 -20.99 -18.88
CA ALA A 185 11.70 -20.78 -19.72
C ALA A 185 10.31 -21.07 -19.12
N LEU A 186 10.18 -21.36 -17.82
CA LEU A 186 9.02 -22.13 -17.35
C LEU A 186 8.20 -21.51 -16.21
N VAL A 187 8.57 -20.34 -15.67
CA VAL A 187 7.81 -19.76 -14.58
C VAL A 187 7.94 -18.24 -14.46
N VAL A 188 7.06 -17.68 -13.65
CA VAL A 188 6.85 -16.25 -13.46
C VAL A 188 7.53 -15.80 -12.17
N ASP A 189 8.30 -14.71 -12.26
CA ASP A 189 8.84 -14.08 -11.07
C ASP A 189 7.79 -13.16 -10.48
N GLN A 190 7.57 -13.32 -9.19
CA GLN A 190 6.47 -12.67 -8.50
C GLN A 190 6.88 -12.26 -7.09
N ILE A 191 6.59 -11.01 -6.77
CA ILE A 191 6.83 -10.47 -5.44
C ILE A 191 5.56 -9.76 -4.99
N ARG A 192 5.16 -10.03 -3.76
CA ARG A 192 4.15 -9.27 -3.05
C ARG A 192 4.81 -8.45 -1.96
N VAL A 193 4.49 -7.16 -1.92
CA VAL A 193 4.98 -6.25 -0.88
C VAL A 193 3.81 -5.77 -0.04
N LEU A 194 3.94 -5.95 1.27
CA LEU A 194 2.98 -5.47 2.27
C LEU A 194 3.53 -4.22 2.93
N ALA A 195 2.76 -3.14 2.92
CA ALA A 195 3.14 -1.87 3.53
C ALA A 195 2.02 -1.33 4.44
N GLU A 196 2.34 -0.35 5.27
CA GLU A 196 1.35 0.36 6.09
C GLU A 196 0.37 1.14 5.19
N ILE A 197 -0.87 1.29 5.62
CA ILE A 197 -1.81 2.20 4.94
C ILE A 197 -1.43 3.64 5.31
N PRO A 198 -1.31 4.56 4.33
CA PRO A 198 -1.06 5.97 4.62
C PRO A 198 -2.16 6.53 5.52
N GLU A 199 -1.79 7.19 6.62
CA GLU A 199 -2.79 7.82 7.48
C GLU A 199 -3.62 8.82 6.66
N PRO A 200 -4.97 8.74 6.69
CA PRO A 200 -5.79 9.69 5.99
C PRO A 200 -5.52 11.09 6.54
N ALA A 201 -5.24 12.06 5.67
CA ALA A 201 -4.98 13.46 6.03
C ALA A 201 -6.12 14.13 6.85
N SER A 202 -7.27 13.47 7.01
CA SER A 202 -8.36 13.88 7.88
C SER A 202 -7.98 13.96 9.37
N ALA A 203 -7.02 13.16 9.84
CA ALA A 203 -6.57 13.22 11.25
C ALA A 203 -5.93 14.59 11.57
N THR A 204 -5.12 15.11 10.65
CA THR A 204 -4.46 16.41 10.76
C THR A 204 -5.43 17.58 10.63
N ILE A 205 -6.45 17.46 9.76
CA ILE A 205 -7.49 18.49 9.58
C ILE A 205 -8.39 18.59 10.81
N THR A 206 -8.75 17.45 11.42
CA THR A 206 -9.63 17.42 12.60
C THR A 206 -8.97 18.09 13.81
N LEU A 207 -7.68 17.84 14.04
CA LEU A 207 -6.93 18.50 15.11
C LEU A 207 -6.80 20.01 14.86
N SER A 208 -6.47 20.40 13.62
CA SER A 208 -6.34 21.83 13.24
C SER A 208 -7.65 22.60 13.38
N GLY A 209 -8.78 21.98 13.00
CA GLY A 209 -10.11 22.56 13.16
C GLY A 209 -10.49 22.77 14.63
N CYS A 210 -10.19 21.81 15.51
CA CYS A 210 -10.42 21.93 16.96
C CYS A 210 -9.59 23.07 17.58
N PHE A 211 -8.34 23.28 17.16
CA PHE A 211 -7.52 24.40 17.62
C PHE A 211 -8.06 25.76 17.16
N ALA A 212 -8.49 25.88 15.90
CA ALA A 212 -9.05 27.12 15.36
C ALA A 212 -10.37 27.50 16.05
N LEU A 213 -11.25 26.53 16.29
CA LEU A 213 -12.51 26.73 17.01
C LEU A 213 -12.27 27.07 18.49
N GLY A 214 -11.34 26.37 19.15
CA GLY A 214 -10.94 26.67 20.53
C GLY A 214 -10.36 28.08 20.70
N TRP A 215 -9.56 28.54 19.73
CA TRP A 215 -9.00 29.89 19.72
C TRP A 215 -10.06 30.97 19.45
N ALA A 216 -10.97 30.73 18.51
CA ALA A 216 -12.09 31.63 18.24
C ALA A 216 -13.04 31.77 19.44
N ALA A 217 -13.34 30.67 20.13
CA ALA A 217 -14.17 30.68 21.35
C ALA A 217 -13.51 31.49 22.49
N ARG A 218 -12.19 31.33 22.69
CA ARG A 218 -11.43 32.10 23.69
C ARG A 218 -11.41 33.61 23.40
N ARG A 219 -11.30 33.99 22.12
CA ARG A 219 -11.35 35.42 21.72
C ARG A 219 -12.72 36.04 21.99
N ARG A 220 -13.80 35.28 21.78
CA ARG A 220 -15.18 35.75 22.02
C ARG A 220 -15.45 35.93 23.51
N ALA A 221 -15.02 34.99 24.36
CA ALA A 221 -15.17 35.08 25.81
C ALA A 221 -14.46 36.32 26.40
N ARG A 222 -13.26 36.66 25.92
CA ARG A 222 -12.51 37.84 26.40
C ARG A 222 -13.14 39.18 26.01
N ARG A 223 -13.83 39.24 24.86
CA ARG A 223 -14.53 40.46 24.43
C ARG A 223 -15.85 40.72 25.15
N LEU A 224 -16.45 39.68 25.76
CA LEU A 224 -17.68 39.81 26.53
C LEU A 224 -17.43 40.12 28.01
N ALA A 225 -16.18 40.00 28.46
CA ALA A 225 -15.75 40.27 29.84
C ALA A 225 -15.11 41.66 30.02
N ALA A 226 -15.03 42.46 28.95
CA ALA A 226 -14.55 43.85 28.93
C ALA A 226 -15.71 44.76 28.55
#